data_AF-A0A2A7UDD9-F1
#
_entry.id   AF-A0A2A7UDD9-F1
#
_cell.length_a   1.000
_cell.length_b   1.000
_cell.length_c   1.000
_cell.angle_alpha   90.00
_cell.angle_beta   90.00
_cell.angle_gamma   90.00
#
_symmetry.space_group_name_H-M   'P 1'
#
loop_
_entity.id
_entity.type
_entity.pdbx_description
1 polymer ?
#
loop_
_entity_poly.entity_id
_entity_poly.type
_entity_poly.pdbx_seq_one_letter_code
_entity_poly.pdbx_strand_id
1 'polypeptide(L)'
;MSESVEEASGSVAAMVAAALRTSELTGRLLRGSGAESRAYTEHVLRIQRETTLANARLRNLANEDARAEARHSTELHNARRRDQRADEDLERRRYADASKDYRDQEAHQAVIATHAARRTQIEIDTMVRVADAQRRAADSDARNRRDDARNEAELNLSRARRDIAWADFERREDEGRRRDERATAEHNEQMRLLRRRDERAADKHQLEMQEITERIEQRRRSVGLTETLATGQRHYAKTIADAAAFAAATTTADMGFQARHDADAYAERAHNDGFDPTAVPEATPLTEEQRSDLHDAAVDYTIDAVDAHRRSPGDPPQADNAGPAIGESIRATTSPDCDTAPTPPTTSSDAARRNPEPHAGPDAGP
;
A
#
# COMPACT_ATOMS: atom_id res chain seq x y z
N MET A 1 -80.99 34.28 -208.18
CA MET A 1 -82.05 34.16 -207.15
C MET A 1 -81.54 33.21 -206.07
N SER A 2 -81.67 33.62 -204.80
CA SER A 2 -81.16 33.04 -203.53
C SER A 2 -79.77 33.55 -203.10
N GLU A 3 -79.78 34.69 -202.41
CA GLU A 3 -78.66 35.45 -201.85
C GLU A 3 -79.02 35.78 -200.38
N SER A 4 -78.02 35.87 -199.50
CA SER A 4 -78.02 36.58 -198.19
C SER A 4 -78.76 36.00 -196.97
N VAL A 5 -78.15 35.06 -196.21
CA VAL A 5 -78.40 34.90 -194.73
C VAL A 5 -77.17 34.43 -193.92
N GLU A 6 -76.12 33.84 -194.51
CA GLU A 6 -75.06 33.17 -193.70
C GLU A 6 -73.91 34.03 -193.14
N GLU A 7 -73.79 35.32 -193.45
CA GLU A 7 -72.61 36.12 -193.02
C GLU A 7 -72.80 36.97 -191.74
N ALA A 8 -73.98 36.98 -191.11
CA ALA A 8 -74.25 37.85 -189.95
C ALA A 8 -74.01 37.20 -188.56
N SER A 9 -73.76 35.90 -188.45
CA SER A 9 -73.65 35.17 -187.17
C SER A 9 -72.21 35.04 -186.63
N GLY A 10 -71.17 35.26 -187.46
CA GLY A 10 -69.76 35.16 -187.03
C GLY A 10 -69.23 36.36 -186.23
N SER A 11 -69.83 37.55 -186.38
CA SER A 11 -69.30 38.80 -185.82
C SER A 11 -69.63 39.00 -184.32
N VAL A 12 -70.75 38.48 -183.84
CA VAL A 12 -71.19 38.66 -182.44
C VAL A 12 -70.46 37.72 -181.47
N ALA A 13 -70.06 36.53 -181.92
CA ALA A 13 -69.32 35.56 -181.11
C ALA A 13 -67.89 36.03 -180.75
N ALA A 14 -67.24 36.82 -181.63
CA ALA A 14 -65.89 37.33 -181.41
C ALA A 14 -65.83 38.44 -180.33
N MET A 15 -66.87 39.28 -180.22
CA MET A 15 -66.89 40.37 -179.22
C MET A 15 -67.12 39.88 -177.79
N VAL A 16 -67.93 38.84 -177.58
CA VAL A 16 -68.17 38.27 -176.23
C VAL A 16 -66.92 37.57 -175.68
N ALA A 17 -66.14 36.90 -176.54
CA ALA A 17 -64.89 36.25 -176.12
C ALA A 17 -63.80 37.26 -175.70
N ALA A 18 -63.77 38.45 -176.29
CA ALA A 18 -62.85 39.52 -175.89
C ALA A 18 -63.21 40.11 -174.51
N ALA A 19 -64.50 40.32 -174.23
CA ALA A 19 -64.96 40.87 -172.96
C ALA A 19 -64.69 39.94 -171.75
N LEU A 20 -64.81 38.62 -171.93
CA LEU A 20 -64.53 37.64 -170.88
C LEU A 20 -63.03 37.58 -170.52
N ARG A 21 -62.13 37.74 -171.50
CA ARG A 21 -60.67 37.75 -171.23
C ARG A 21 -60.22 38.99 -170.46
N THR A 22 -60.87 40.14 -170.67
CA THR A 22 -60.55 41.37 -169.92
C THR A 22 -61.05 41.33 -168.47
N SER A 23 -62.16 40.64 -168.18
CA SER A 23 -62.66 40.55 -166.80
C SER A 23 -61.79 39.62 -165.93
N GLU A 24 -61.28 38.52 -166.49
CA GLU A 24 -60.37 37.62 -165.78
C GLU A 24 -59.01 38.27 -165.43
N LEU A 25 -58.49 39.12 -166.32
CA LEU A 25 -57.19 39.77 -166.11
C LEU A 25 -57.27 40.87 -165.04
N THR A 26 -58.40 41.58 -164.99
CA THR A 26 -58.65 42.61 -163.95
C THR A 26 -58.91 41.97 -162.58
N GLY A 27 -59.56 40.80 -162.55
CA GLY A 27 -59.77 40.03 -161.31
C GLY A 27 -58.50 39.42 -160.70
N ARG A 28 -57.44 39.18 -161.50
CA ARG A 28 -56.13 38.73 -161.02
C ARG A 28 -55.27 39.86 -160.44
N LEU A 29 -55.33 41.06 -161.02
CA LEU A 29 -54.57 42.21 -160.53
C LEU A 29 -55.07 42.74 -159.18
N LEU A 30 -56.39 42.69 -158.93
CA LEU A 30 -56.96 43.11 -157.64
C LEU A 30 -56.77 42.09 -156.50
N ARG A 31 -56.38 40.85 -156.80
CA ARG A 31 -56.13 39.81 -155.77
C ARG A 31 -54.68 39.75 -155.28
N GLY A 32 -53.74 40.41 -155.97
CA GLY A 32 -52.30 40.40 -155.62
C GLY A 32 -51.86 41.43 -154.58
N SER A 33 -52.51 42.59 -154.48
CA SER A 33 -52.03 43.72 -153.65
C SER A 33 -52.31 43.61 -152.14
N GLY A 34 -53.13 42.64 -151.70
CA GLY A 34 -53.47 42.44 -150.28
C GLY A 34 -52.56 41.46 -149.53
N ALA A 35 -51.76 40.65 -150.24
CA ALA A 35 -50.91 39.62 -149.62
C ALA A 35 -49.64 40.22 -148.98
N GLU A 36 -49.04 41.22 -149.62
CA GLU A 36 -47.80 41.86 -149.16
C GLU A 36 -48.00 42.72 -147.90
N SER A 37 -49.15 43.40 -147.79
CA SER A 37 -49.52 44.17 -146.59
C SER A 37 -49.74 43.26 -145.36
N ARG A 38 -50.33 42.07 -145.55
CA ARG A 38 -50.49 41.07 -144.48
C ARG A 38 -49.14 40.49 -144.06
N ALA A 39 -48.26 40.19 -145.02
CA ALA A 39 -46.91 39.69 -144.72
C ALA A 39 -46.07 40.72 -143.92
N TYR A 40 -46.16 42.01 -144.25
CA TYR A 40 -45.46 43.07 -143.51
C TYR A 40 -46.00 43.25 -142.09
N THR A 41 -47.32 43.26 -141.93
CA THR A 41 -47.96 43.39 -140.60
C THR A 41 -47.70 42.18 -139.71
N GLU A 42 -47.73 40.96 -140.24
CA GLU A 42 -47.30 39.75 -139.52
C GLU A 42 -45.82 39.81 -139.14
N HIS A 43 -44.94 40.30 -140.02
CA HIS A 43 -43.52 40.47 -139.72
C HIS A 43 -43.31 41.47 -138.57
N VAL A 44 -44.01 42.61 -138.58
CA VAL A 44 -43.90 43.62 -137.52
C VAL A 44 -44.43 43.06 -136.19
N LEU A 45 -45.56 42.35 -136.20
CA LEU A 45 -46.10 41.68 -135.01
C LEU A 45 -45.16 40.59 -134.48
N ARG A 46 -44.47 39.85 -135.37
CA ARG A 46 -43.46 38.87 -135.00
C ARG A 46 -42.27 39.54 -134.31
N ILE A 47 -41.73 40.63 -134.85
CA ILE A 47 -40.65 41.40 -134.20
C ILE A 47 -41.11 41.91 -132.83
N GLN A 48 -42.32 42.48 -132.72
CA GLN A 48 -42.86 42.98 -131.45
C GLN A 48 -43.04 41.84 -130.42
N ARG A 49 -43.46 40.66 -130.87
CA ARG A 49 -43.54 39.48 -130.00
C ARG A 49 -42.16 38.96 -129.58
N GLU A 50 -41.19 38.93 -130.47
CA GLU A 50 -39.82 38.52 -130.16
C GLU A 50 -39.14 39.50 -129.20
N THR A 51 -39.33 40.80 -129.38
CA THR A 51 -38.80 41.84 -128.47
C THR A 51 -39.46 41.83 -127.10
N THR A 52 -40.79 41.62 -127.01
CA THR A 52 -41.48 41.47 -125.72
C THR A 52 -41.04 40.20 -124.97
N LEU A 53 -40.84 39.09 -125.68
CA LEU A 53 -40.27 37.86 -125.11
C LEU A 53 -38.81 38.05 -124.67
N ALA A 54 -37.99 38.73 -125.45
CA ALA A 54 -36.61 39.05 -125.08
C ALA A 54 -36.55 39.94 -123.84
N ASN A 55 -37.40 40.98 -123.76
CA ASN A 55 -37.50 41.84 -122.59
C ASN A 55 -38.02 41.08 -121.36
N ALA A 56 -38.96 40.15 -121.53
CA ALA A 56 -39.43 39.29 -120.43
C ALA A 56 -38.32 38.37 -119.91
N ARG A 57 -37.49 37.80 -120.81
CA ARG A 57 -36.32 36.99 -120.42
C ARG A 57 -35.29 37.80 -119.64
N LEU A 58 -34.97 39.02 -120.09
CA LEU A 58 -34.05 39.91 -119.37
C LEU A 58 -34.58 40.28 -117.97
N ARG A 59 -35.88 40.55 -117.85
CA ARG A 59 -36.52 40.79 -116.53
C ARG A 59 -36.49 39.56 -115.64
N ASN A 60 -36.69 38.36 -116.19
CA ASN A 60 -36.62 37.12 -115.42
C ASN A 60 -35.20 36.85 -114.94
N LEU A 61 -34.18 37.05 -115.78
CA LEU A 61 -32.77 36.95 -115.38
C LEU A 61 -32.44 37.96 -114.28
N ALA A 62 -32.83 39.23 -114.45
CA ALA A 62 -32.62 40.25 -113.41
C ALA A 62 -33.33 39.91 -112.09
N ASN A 63 -34.54 39.31 -112.15
CA ASN A 63 -35.25 38.83 -110.98
C ASN A 63 -34.59 37.60 -110.34
N GLU A 64 -33.98 36.72 -111.13
CA GLU A 64 -33.21 35.57 -110.64
C GLU A 64 -31.92 36.03 -109.95
N ASP A 65 -31.18 36.97 -110.55
CA ASP A 65 -29.99 37.58 -109.96
C ASP A 65 -30.35 38.28 -108.64
N ALA A 66 -31.41 39.10 -108.62
CA ALA A 66 -31.88 39.77 -107.39
C ALA A 66 -32.28 38.76 -106.29
N ARG A 67 -32.87 37.62 -106.67
CA ARG A 67 -33.20 36.53 -105.71
C ARG A 67 -31.94 35.81 -105.23
N ALA A 68 -30.95 35.60 -106.10
CA ALA A 68 -29.68 34.98 -105.73
C ALA A 68 -28.90 35.87 -104.77
N GLU A 69 -28.84 37.17 -105.04
CA GLU A 69 -28.25 38.18 -104.14
C GLU A 69 -28.98 38.23 -102.79
N ALA A 70 -30.32 38.21 -102.80
CA ALA A 70 -31.11 38.15 -101.58
C ALA A 70 -30.78 36.88 -100.76
N ARG A 71 -30.70 35.70 -101.38
CA ARG A 71 -30.29 34.46 -100.70
C ARG A 71 -28.89 34.58 -100.12
N HIS A 72 -27.92 35.02 -100.91
CA HIS A 72 -26.54 35.18 -100.47
C HIS A 72 -26.44 36.18 -99.29
N SER A 73 -27.17 37.30 -99.33
CA SER A 73 -27.19 38.25 -98.21
C SER A 73 -27.81 37.65 -96.94
N THR A 74 -28.88 36.85 -97.07
CA THR A 74 -29.48 36.14 -95.93
C THR A 74 -28.55 35.06 -95.38
N GLU A 75 -27.82 34.35 -96.24
CA GLU A 75 -26.83 33.35 -95.84
C GLU A 75 -25.67 33.98 -95.09
N LEU A 76 -25.12 35.10 -95.59
CA LEU A 76 -24.08 35.87 -94.90
C LEU A 76 -24.58 36.41 -93.55
N HIS A 77 -25.81 36.92 -93.48
CA HIS A 77 -26.39 37.38 -92.23
C HIS A 77 -26.54 36.23 -91.23
N ASN A 78 -27.03 35.07 -91.68
CA ASN A 78 -27.16 33.87 -90.85
C ASN A 78 -25.81 33.32 -90.40
N ALA A 79 -24.78 33.36 -91.27
CA ALA A 79 -23.41 32.98 -90.92
C ALA A 79 -22.86 33.89 -89.82
N ARG A 80 -22.94 35.21 -89.99
CA ARG A 80 -22.54 36.18 -88.95
C ARG A 80 -23.26 35.95 -87.62
N ARG A 81 -24.56 35.62 -87.64
CA ARG A 81 -25.29 35.29 -86.42
C ARG A 81 -24.84 33.98 -85.76
N ARG A 82 -24.42 32.99 -86.55
CA ARG A 82 -23.85 31.74 -86.01
C ARG A 82 -22.49 32.00 -85.36
N ASP A 83 -21.65 32.81 -86.00
CA ASP A 83 -20.34 33.19 -85.46
C ASP A 83 -20.51 33.97 -84.15
N GLN A 84 -21.41 34.96 -84.11
CA GLN A 84 -21.75 35.69 -82.88
C GLN A 84 -22.21 34.77 -81.75
N ARG A 85 -23.08 33.79 -82.04
CA ARG A 85 -23.52 32.81 -81.02
C ARG A 85 -22.37 31.91 -80.56
N ALA A 86 -21.48 31.51 -81.47
CA ALA A 86 -20.32 30.71 -81.13
C ALA A 86 -19.33 31.47 -80.23
N ASP A 87 -19.13 32.76 -80.50
CA ASP A 87 -18.32 33.65 -79.68
C ASP A 87 -18.96 33.85 -78.29
N GLU A 88 -20.26 34.14 -78.22
CA GLU A 88 -21.01 34.25 -76.97
C GLU A 88 -20.95 32.94 -76.14
N ASP A 89 -21.09 31.78 -76.78
CA ASP A 89 -20.99 30.48 -76.11
C ASP A 89 -19.56 30.21 -75.62
N LEU A 90 -18.54 30.63 -76.36
CA LEU A 90 -17.13 30.51 -75.95
C LEU A 90 -16.82 31.43 -74.76
N GLU A 91 -17.33 32.66 -74.76
CA GLU A 91 -17.24 33.57 -73.61
C GLU A 91 -17.96 33.00 -72.39
N ARG A 92 -19.18 32.47 -72.55
CA ARG A 92 -19.91 31.80 -71.46
C ARG A 92 -19.13 30.64 -70.86
N ARG A 93 -18.46 29.83 -71.70
CA ARG A 93 -17.58 28.74 -71.22
C ARG A 93 -16.39 29.30 -70.44
N ARG A 94 -15.71 30.34 -70.95
CA ARG A 94 -14.61 30.99 -70.23
C ARG A 94 -15.03 31.53 -68.87
N TYR A 95 -16.19 32.17 -68.78
CA TYR A 95 -16.72 32.65 -67.50
C TYR A 95 -17.10 31.50 -66.55
N ALA A 96 -17.69 30.42 -67.07
CA ALA A 96 -18.03 29.25 -66.28
C ALA A 96 -16.77 28.56 -65.72
N ASP A 97 -15.72 28.43 -66.55
CA ASP A 97 -14.43 27.87 -66.16
C ASP A 97 -13.74 28.77 -65.12
N ALA A 98 -13.67 30.08 -65.36
CA ALA A 98 -13.09 31.03 -64.40
C ALA A 98 -13.85 31.04 -63.05
N SER A 99 -15.19 30.94 -63.09
CA SER A 99 -16.02 30.84 -61.88
C SER A 99 -15.80 29.53 -61.13
N LYS A 100 -15.52 28.44 -61.84
CA LYS A 100 -15.15 27.16 -61.22
C LYS A 100 -13.78 27.25 -60.57
N ASP A 101 -12.78 27.79 -61.26
CA ASP A 101 -11.42 27.97 -60.73
C ASP A 101 -11.42 28.81 -59.46
N TYR A 102 -12.23 29.88 -59.41
CA TYR A 102 -12.38 30.70 -58.21
C TYR A 102 -12.98 29.91 -57.03
N ARG A 103 -14.04 29.12 -57.28
CA ARG A 103 -14.65 28.26 -56.25
C ARG A 103 -13.70 27.18 -55.76
N ASP A 104 -12.91 26.59 -56.65
CA ASP A 104 -11.92 25.57 -56.31
C ASP A 104 -10.77 26.17 -55.47
N GLN A 105 -10.34 27.41 -55.77
CA GLN A 105 -9.36 28.14 -54.96
C GLN A 105 -9.90 28.48 -53.57
N GLU A 106 -11.14 28.96 -53.47
CA GLU A 106 -11.79 29.25 -52.19
C GLU A 106 -11.94 27.98 -51.33
N ALA A 107 -12.37 26.87 -51.94
CA ALA A 107 -12.46 25.57 -51.29
C ALA A 107 -11.08 25.08 -50.79
N HIS A 108 -10.04 25.22 -51.61
CA HIS A 108 -8.67 24.85 -51.22
C HIS A 108 -8.15 25.71 -50.06
N GLN A 109 -8.41 27.02 -50.07
CA GLN A 109 -8.05 27.91 -48.96
C GLN A 109 -8.80 27.55 -47.66
N ALA A 110 -10.08 27.22 -47.75
CA ALA A 110 -10.85 26.74 -46.60
C ALA A 110 -10.27 25.44 -46.02
N VAL A 111 -9.89 24.49 -46.89
CA VAL A 111 -9.22 23.25 -46.46
C VAL A 111 -7.90 23.55 -45.75
N ILE A 112 -7.05 24.43 -46.29
CA ILE A 112 -5.80 24.84 -45.63
C ILE A 112 -6.09 25.46 -44.25
N ALA A 113 -7.06 26.36 -44.15
CA ALA A 113 -7.42 27.00 -42.89
C ALA A 113 -7.89 25.98 -41.84
N THR A 114 -8.73 25.01 -42.23
CA THR A 114 -9.17 23.94 -41.32
C THR A 114 -8.02 23.04 -40.86
N HIS A 115 -7.06 22.71 -41.73
CA HIS A 115 -5.87 21.96 -41.36
C HIS A 115 -4.96 22.75 -40.40
N ALA A 116 -4.79 24.05 -40.65
CA ALA A 116 -4.03 24.92 -39.76
C ALA A 116 -4.66 24.99 -38.35
N ALA A 117 -5.98 25.21 -38.27
CA ALA A 117 -6.73 25.23 -37.02
C ALA A 117 -6.66 23.88 -36.28
N ARG A 118 -6.74 22.76 -37.02
CA ARG A 118 -6.58 21.42 -36.42
C ARG A 118 -5.18 21.20 -35.87
N ARG A 119 -4.15 21.70 -36.55
CA ARG A 119 -2.76 21.61 -36.08
C ARG A 119 -2.56 22.39 -34.78
N THR A 120 -3.08 23.61 -34.70
CA THR A 120 -3.02 24.42 -33.46
C THR A 120 -3.79 23.76 -32.32
N GLN A 121 -4.94 23.15 -32.62
CA GLN A 121 -5.71 22.42 -31.60
C GLN A 121 -4.92 21.22 -31.05
N ILE A 122 -4.29 20.43 -31.94
CA ILE A 122 -3.45 19.30 -31.53
C ILE A 122 -2.29 19.79 -30.67
N GLU A 123 -1.64 20.90 -31.03
CA GLU A 123 -0.56 21.48 -30.26
C GLU A 123 -1.02 21.88 -28.84
N ILE A 124 -2.14 22.59 -28.73
CA ILE A 124 -2.75 22.96 -27.44
C ILE A 124 -3.06 21.70 -26.62
N ASP A 125 -3.71 20.70 -27.20
CA ASP A 125 -4.06 19.46 -26.52
C ASP A 125 -2.80 18.72 -26.02
N THR A 126 -1.72 18.71 -26.81
CA THR A 126 -0.45 18.11 -26.38
C THR A 126 0.19 18.89 -25.23
N MET A 127 0.18 20.22 -25.27
CA MET A 127 0.69 21.06 -24.19
C MET A 127 -0.10 20.85 -22.89
N VAL A 128 -1.43 20.76 -22.97
CA VAL A 128 -2.30 20.48 -21.80
C VAL A 128 -1.97 19.10 -21.21
N ARG A 129 -1.82 18.06 -22.05
CA ARG A 129 -1.45 16.72 -21.57
C ARG A 129 -0.08 16.69 -20.90
N VAL A 130 0.90 17.42 -21.43
CA VAL A 130 2.23 17.53 -20.82
C VAL A 130 2.16 18.26 -19.47
N ALA A 131 1.42 19.37 -19.39
CA ALA A 131 1.22 20.11 -18.14
C ALA A 131 0.52 19.26 -17.07
N ASP A 132 -0.51 18.50 -17.44
CA ASP A 132 -1.19 17.57 -16.53
C ASP A 132 -0.28 16.43 -16.06
N ALA A 133 0.55 15.87 -16.96
CA ALA A 133 1.53 14.86 -16.59
C ALA A 133 2.57 15.41 -15.58
N GLN A 134 3.05 16.64 -15.80
CA GLN A 134 3.96 17.31 -14.87
C GLN A 134 3.33 17.58 -13.51
N ARG A 135 2.05 18.00 -13.47
CA ARG A 135 1.31 18.16 -12.20
C ARG A 135 1.19 16.84 -11.44
N ARG A 136 0.81 15.75 -12.13
CA ARG A 136 0.73 14.42 -11.51
C ARG A 136 2.08 13.94 -10.99
N ALA A 137 3.17 14.19 -11.71
CA ALA A 137 4.51 13.87 -11.25
C ALA A 137 4.88 14.66 -9.99
N ALA A 138 4.63 15.97 -9.97
CA ALA A 138 4.87 16.80 -8.79
C ALA A 138 4.03 16.37 -7.57
N ASP A 139 2.77 16.01 -7.77
CA ASP A 139 1.90 15.48 -6.72
C ASP A 139 2.39 14.13 -6.20
N SER A 140 2.87 13.25 -7.08
CA SER A 140 3.46 11.96 -6.70
C SER A 140 4.74 12.17 -5.89
N ASP A 141 5.63 13.06 -6.32
CA ASP A 141 6.85 13.39 -5.58
C ASP A 141 6.54 13.98 -4.20
N ALA A 142 5.52 14.84 -4.11
CA ALA A 142 5.08 15.40 -2.84
C ALA A 142 4.53 14.34 -1.88
N ARG A 143 3.81 13.31 -2.39
CA ARG A 143 3.35 12.17 -1.59
C ARG A 143 4.53 11.33 -1.11
N ASN A 144 5.43 10.97 -2.01
CA ASN A 144 6.62 10.19 -1.66
C ASN A 144 7.45 10.87 -0.57
N ARG A 145 7.68 12.19 -0.66
CA ARG A 145 8.38 12.94 0.40
C ARG A 145 7.67 12.89 1.76
N ARG A 146 6.34 12.90 1.79
CA ARG A 146 5.57 12.79 3.04
C ARG A 146 5.68 11.38 3.62
N ASP A 147 5.62 10.36 2.78
CA ASP A 147 5.76 8.97 3.19
C ASP A 147 7.18 8.69 3.71
N ASP A 148 8.21 9.21 3.04
CA ASP A 148 9.61 9.14 3.49
C ASP A 148 9.79 9.82 4.85
N ALA A 149 9.27 11.03 5.02
CA ALA A 149 9.33 11.75 6.30
C ALA A 149 8.61 11.01 7.43
N ARG A 150 7.45 10.38 7.13
CA ARG A 150 6.73 9.55 8.09
C ARG A 150 7.53 8.31 8.46
N ASN A 151 8.08 7.60 7.49
CA ASN A 151 8.90 6.41 7.71
C ASN A 151 10.14 6.75 8.54
N GLU A 152 10.79 7.88 8.28
CA GLU A 152 11.92 8.36 9.07
C GLU A 152 11.52 8.64 10.53
N ALA A 153 10.37 9.31 10.74
CA ALA A 153 9.84 9.56 12.09
C ALA A 153 9.52 8.25 12.83
N GLU A 154 8.92 7.26 12.16
CA GLU A 154 8.63 5.95 12.73
C GLU A 154 9.91 5.17 13.09
N LEU A 155 10.93 5.23 12.22
CA LEU A 155 12.25 4.64 12.50
C LEU A 155 12.93 5.29 13.70
N ASN A 156 12.86 6.62 13.82
CA ASN A 156 13.43 7.35 14.95
C ASN A 156 12.71 7.02 16.26
N LEU A 157 11.38 6.91 16.25
CA LEU A 157 10.61 6.46 17.41
C LEU A 157 10.98 5.02 17.81
N SER A 158 11.14 4.12 16.84
CA SER A 158 11.56 2.74 17.08
C SER A 158 12.98 2.64 17.65
N ARG A 159 13.91 3.49 17.19
CA ARG A 159 15.26 3.61 17.76
C ARG A 159 15.20 4.09 19.21
N ALA A 160 14.48 5.19 19.49
CA ALA A 160 14.34 5.71 20.85
C ALA A 160 13.73 4.68 21.82
N ARG A 161 12.72 3.90 21.37
CA ARG A 161 12.14 2.81 22.19
C ARG A 161 13.16 1.72 22.49
N ARG A 162 14.01 1.36 21.53
CA ARG A 162 15.09 0.39 21.74
C ARG A 162 16.15 0.91 22.71
N ASP A 163 16.51 2.18 22.60
CA ASP A 163 17.50 2.80 23.49
C ASP A 163 17.00 2.83 24.94
N ILE A 164 15.71 3.16 25.16
CA ILE A 164 15.08 3.09 26.49
C ILE A 164 15.07 1.65 27.02
N ALA A 165 14.68 0.69 26.19
CA ALA A 165 14.64 -0.72 26.58
C ALA A 165 16.04 -1.25 26.92
N TRP A 166 17.06 -0.85 26.17
CA TRP A 166 18.45 -1.21 26.40
C TRP A 166 18.98 -0.61 27.71
N ALA A 167 18.72 0.68 27.96
CA ALA A 167 19.09 1.33 29.22
C ALA A 167 18.41 0.67 30.44
N ASP A 168 17.16 0.21 30.30
CA ASP A 168 16.49 -0.52 31.38
C ASP A 168 17.07 -1.91 31.60
N PHE A 169 17.45 -2.60 30.53
CA PHE A 169 18.16 -3.87 30.60
C PHE A 169 19.50 -3.74 31.34
N GLU A 170 20.33 -2.77 30.95
CA GLU A 170 21.62 -2.48 31.62
C GLU A 170 21.43 -2.18 33.11
N ARG A 171 20.40 -1.38 33.46
CA ARG A 171 20.07 -1.08 34.86
C ARG A 171 19.77 -2.34 35.67
N ARG A 172 19.00 -3.28 35.10
CA ARG A 172 18.65 -4.54 35.77
C ARG A 172 19.84 -5.48 35.89
N GLU A 173 20.70 -5.55 34.88
CA GLU A 173 21.95 -6.32 34.97
C GLU A 173 22.89 -5.77 36.04
N ASP A 174 23.05 -4.45 36.12
CA ASP A 174 23.82 -3.79 37.18
C ASP A 174 23.25 -4.07 38.57
N GLU A 175 21.93 -3.99 38.72
CA GLU A 175 21.27 -4.30 39.98
C GLU A 175 21.44 -5.78 40.36
N GLY A 176 21.32 -6.69 39.38
CA GLY A 176 21.62 -8.11 39.53
C GLY A 176 23.03 -8.34 40.04
N ARG A 177 24.04 -7.78 39.37
CA ARG A 177 25.44 -7.86 39.80
C ARG A 177 25.64 -7.36 41.23
N ARG A 178 25.05 -6.21 41.60
CA ARG A 178 25.13 -5.67 42.97
C ARG A 178 24.41 -6.55 44.00
N ARG A 179 23.35 -7.28 43.63
CA ARG A 179 22.69 -8.24 44.52
C ARG A 179 23.58 -9.46 44.72
N ASP A 180 24.19 -9.97 43.65
CA ASP A 180 25.09 -11.13 43.71
C ASP A 180 26.35 -10.82 44.54
N GLU A 181 26.92 -9.62 44.38
CA GLU A 181 28.04 -9.13 45.20
C GLU A 181 27.67 -9.07 46.68
N ARG A 182 26.48 -8.52 47.02
CA ARG A 182 25.98 -8.47 48.40
C ARG A 182 25.74 -9.86 48.97
N ALA A 183 25.09 -10.75 48.22
CA ALA A 183 24.85 -12.13 48.63
C ALA A 183 26.17 -12.89 48.86
N THR A 184 27.16 -12.66 48.00
CA THR A 184 28.50 -13.24 48.15
C THR A 184 29.21 -12.69 49.38
N ALA A 185 29.12 -11.38 49.65
CA ALA A 185 29.70 -10.75 50.83
C ALA A 185 29.05 -11.27 52.13
N GLU A 186 27.72 -11.38 52.15
CA GLU A 186 26.96 -11.95 53.27
C GLU A 186 27.33 -13.42 53.51
N HIS A 187 27.42 -14.23 52.45
CA HIS A 187 27.86 -15.62 52.55
C HIS A 187 29.28 -15.73 53.12
N ASN A 188 30.22 -14.93 52.62
CA ASN A 188 31.60 -14.91 53.12
C ASN A 188 31.67 -14.52 54.60
N GLU A 189 30.85 -13.55 55.02
CA GLU A 189 30.78 -13.13 56.42
C GLU A 189 30.20 -14.24 57.31
N GLN A 190 29.14 -14.92 56.87
CA GLN A 190 28.59 -16.09 57.57
C GLN A 190 29.64 -17.19 57.71
N MET A 191 30.36 -17.52 56.63
CA MET A 191 31.44 -18.51 56.66
C MET A 191 32.57 -18.10 57.61
N ARG A 192 32.90 -16.80 57.68
CA ARG A 192 33.88 -16.26 58.63
C ARG A 192 33.43 -16.42 60.08
N LEU A 193 32.15 -16.15 60.37
CA LEU A 193 31.57 -16.33 61.70
C LEU A 193 31.54 -17.81 62.12
N LEU A 194 31.23 -18.72 61.20
CA LEU A 194 31.29 -20.16 61.44
C LEU A 194 32.71 -20.61 61.77
N ARG A 195 33.72 -20.20 60.99
CA ARG A 195 35.12 -20.50 61.29
C ARG A 195 35.55 -20.01 62.68
N ARG A 196 35.17 -18.78 63.06
CA ARG A 196 35.43 -18.23 64.41
C ARG A 196 34.74 -19.01 65.52
N ARG A 197 33.58 -19.62 65.25
CA ARG A 197 32.88 -20.47 66.20
C ARG A 197 33.64 -21.79 66.37
N ASP A 198 34.10 -22.39 65.28
CA ASP A 198 34.86 -23.64 65.30
C ASP A 198 36.21 -23.46 66.01
N GLU A 199 36.92 -22.36 65.75
CA GLU A 199 38.14 -21.96 66.46
C GLU A 199 37.91 -21.85 67.97
N ARG A 200 36.88 -21.10 68.40
CA ARG A 200 36.54 -20.98 69.83
C ARG A 200 36.14 -22.31 70.47
N ALA A 201 35.49 -23.20 69.72
CA ALA A 201 35.14 -24.53 70.22
C ALA A 201 36.39 -25.39 70.42
N ALA A 202 37.36 -25.30 69.50
CA ALA A 202 38.66 -25.96 69.63
C ALA A 202 39.45 -25.41 70.82
N ASP A 203 39.51 -24.09 71.00
CA ASP A 203 40.16 -23.43 72.14
C ASP A 203 39.53 -23.88 73.47
N LYS A 204 38.19 -23.92 73.55
CA LYS A 204 37.46 -24.39 74.74
C LYS A 204 37.79 -25.84 75.05
N HIS A 205 37.77 -26.72 74.05
CA HIS A 205 38.13 -28.12 74.22
C HIS A 205 39.58 -28.28 74.70
N GLN A 206 40.51 -27.48 74.18
CA GLN A 206 41.90 -27.49 74.62
C GLN A 206 42.04 -27.06 76.09
N LEU A 207 41.34 -26.01 76.50
CA LEU A 207 41.29 -25.58 77.90
C LEU A 207 40.68 -26.66 78.81
N GLU A 208 39.60 -27.31 78.39
CA GLU A 208 38.98 -28.43 79.12
C GLU A 208 39.94 -29.61 79.27
N MET A 209 40.69 -29.96 78.21
CA MET A 209 41.71 -31.02 78.27
C MET A 209 42.88 -30.65 79.21
N GLN A 210 43.31 -29.38 79.22
CA GLN A 210 44.31 -28.89 80.17
C GLN A 210 43.82 -29.01 81.61
N GLU A 211 42.60 -28.55 81.89
CA GLU A 211 41.99 -28.64 83.23
C GLU A 211 41.85 -30.10 83.69
N ILE A 212 41.37 -31.00 82.82
CA ILE A 212 41.27 -32.44 83.13
C ILE A 212 42.66 -33.02 83.44
N THR A 213 43.68 -32.63 82.68
CA THR A 213 45.06 -33.09 82.91
C THR A 213 45.58 -32.61 84.26
N GLU A 214 45.38 -31.32 84.58
CA GLU A 214 45.76 -30.75 85.87
C GLU A 214 45.04 -31.45 87.04
N ARG A 215 43.74 -31.72 86.91
CA ARG A 215 42.98 -32.47 87.93
C ARG A 215 43.52 -33.89 88.12
N ILE A 216 43.88 -34.59 87.03
CA ILE A 216 44.48 -35.93 87.11
C ILE A 216 45.84 -35.86 87.82
N GLU A 217 46.68 -34.87 87.50
CA GLU A 217 47.97 -34.66 88.17
C GLU A 217 47.82 -34.31 89.65
N GLN A 218 46.86 -33.47 90.01
CA GLN A 218 46.54 -33.17 91.40
C GLN A 218 46.09 -34.43 92.15
N ARG A 219 45.21 -35.24 91.55
CA ARG A 219 44.80 -36.54 92.11
C ARG A 219 45.97 -37.51 92.24
N ARG A 220 46.88 -37.57 91.26
CA ARG A 220 48.10 -38.39 91.36
C ARG A 220 49.00 -37.92 92.50
N ARG A 221 49.17 -36.61 92.68
CA ARG A 221 49.94 -36.03 93.80
C ARG A 221 49.27 -36.30 95.15
N SER A 222 47.95 -36.20 95.26
CA SER A 222 47.23 -36.47 96.50
C SER A 222 47.19 -37.96 96.86
N VAL A 223 47.11 -38.85 95.86
CA VAL A 223 47.23 -40.30 96.07
C VAL A 223 48.65 -40.68 96.52
N GLY A 224 49.68 -40.03 95.98
CA GLY A 224 51.05 -40.17 96.50
C GLY A 224 51.18 -39.72 97.96
N LEU A 225 50.41 -38.71 98.38
CA LEU A 225 50.34 -38.26 99.77
C LEU A 225 49.61 -39.24 100.70
N THR A 226 48.49 -39.86 100.26
CA THR A 226 47.82 -40.91 101.04
C THR A 226 48.65 -42.20 101.11
N GLU A 227 49.44 -42.52 100.08
CA GLU A 227 50.39 -43.65 100.12
C GLU A 227 51.54 -43.39 101.13
N THR A 228 52.00 -42.15 101.28
CA THR A 228 52.94 -41.76 102.34
C THR A 228 52.33 -41.71 103.76
N LEU A 229 51.03 -41.42 103.91
CA LEU A 229 50.34 -41.50 105.21
C LEU A 229 50.03 -42.94 105.62
N ALA A 230 49.66 -43.80 104.67
CA ALA A 230 49.34 -45.21 104.93
C ALA A 230 50.57 -46.03 105.36
N THR A 231 51.76 -45.66 104.93
CA THR A 231 52.99 -46.36 105.32
C THR A 231 53.45 -46.04 106.76
N GLY A 232 53.02 -44.91 107.35
CA GLY A 232 53.41 -44.45 108.68
C GLY A 232 52.60 -44.97 109.87
N GLN A 233 51.33 -45.35 109.70
CA GLN A 233 50.44 -45.82 110.78
C GLN A 233 49.61 -47.04 110.35
N ARG A 234 50.28 -48.17 110.17
CA ARG A 234 49.75 -49.36 109.44
C ARG A 234 48.55 -50.08 110.06
N HIS A 235 48.16 -49.80 111.31
CA HIS A 235 47.02 -50.47 111.94
C HIS A 235 45.82 -49.56 112.24
N TYR A 236 46.03 -48.24 112.38
CA TYR A 236 44.95 -47.30 112.73
C TYR A 236 44.40 -46.55 111.51
N ALA A 237 45.22 -46.34 110.48
CA ALA A 237 44.77 -45.66 109.25
C ALA A 237 43.88 -46.56 108.38
N LYS A 238 44.12 -47.88 108.37
CA LYS A 238 43.32 -48.83 107.60
C LYS A 238 41.88 -48.89 108.12
N THR A 239 41.69 -48.95 109.45
CA THR A 239 40.36 -49.00 110.06
C THR A 239 39.57 -47.71 109.86
N ILE A 240 40.23 -46.54 109.91
CA ILE A 240 39.56 -45.24 109.64
C ILE A 240 39.20 -45.11 108.16
N ALA A 241 40.08 -45.52 107.24
CA ALA A 241 39.78 -45.49 105.81
C ALA A 241 38.65 -46.46 105.43
N ASP A 242 38.64 -47.66 106.00
CA ASP A 242 37.60 -48.67 105.76
C ASP A 242 36.25 -48.22 106.36
N ALA A 243 36.25 -47.60 107.54
CA ALA A 243 35.04 -47.02 108.14
C ALA A 243 34.49 -45.82 107.35
N ALA A 244 35.37 -44.94 106.84
CA ALA A 244 34.96 -43.82 106.00
C ALA A 244 34.41 -44.28 104.64
N ALA A 245 35.03 -45.30 104.04
CA ALA A 245 34.53 -45.92 102.81
C ALA A 245 33.15 -46.56 103.01
N PHE A 246 32.94 -47.24 104.14
CA PHE A 246 31.62 -47.77 104.51
C PHE A 246 30.57 -46.66 104.71
N ALA A 247 30.92 -45.57 105.41
CA ALA A 247 30.03 -44.43 105.59
C ALA A 247 29.68 -43.75 104.25
N ALA A 248 30.62 -43.64 103.32
CA ALA A 248 30.37 -43.08 101.99
C ALA A 248 29.48 -44.00 101.14
N ALA A 249 29.71 -45.31 101.19
CA ALA A 249 28.88 -46.28 100.46
C ALA A 249 27.44 -46.32 101.02
N THR A 250 27.28 -46.31 102.33
CA THR A 250 25.95 -46.29 102.99
C THR A 250 25.19 -44.99 102.77
N THR A 251 25.86 -43.82 102.81
CA THR A 251 25.19 -42.52 102.55
C THR A 251 24.77 -42.35 101.09
N THR A 252 25.45 -43.00 100.15
CA THR A 252 25.09 -42.98 98.72
C THR A 252 24.13 -44.09 98.32
N ALA A 253 23.79 -45.01 99.22
CA ALA A 253 22.90 -46.14 98.95
C ALA A 253 21.51 -45.70 98.45
N ASP A 254 21.00 -44.53 98.85
CA ASP A 254 19.71 -44.03 98.34
C ASP A 254 19.77 -43.39 96.95
N MET A 255 20.95 -43.23 96.37
CA MET A 255 21.12 -42.59 95.05
C MET A 255 20.86 -43.54 93.86
N GLY A 256 20.68 -44.85 94.08
CA GLY A 256 20.29 -45.78 93.02
C GLY A 256 20.64 -47.25 93.29
N PHE A 257 20.19 -48.14 92.41
CA PHE A 257 20.36 -49.60 92.56
C PHE A 257 21.83 -50.04 92.65
N GLN A 258 22.70 -49.50 91.78
CA GLN A 258 24.14 -49.77 91.83
C GLN A 258 24.76 -49.37 93.18
N ALA A 259 24.39 -48.20 93.72
CA ALA A 259 24.93 -47.72 94.99
C ALA A 259 24.50 -48.56 96.20
N ARG A 260 23.27 -49.10 96.18
CA ARG A 260 22.81 -50.08 97.19
C ARG A 260 23.62 -51.37 97.12
N HIS A 261 23.80 -51.91 95.92
CA HIS A 261 24.58 -53.12 95.72
C HIS A 261 26.04 -52.94 96.18
N ASP A 262 26.64 -51.78 95.91
CA ASP A 262 28.00 -51.48 96.36
C ASP A 262 28.09 -51.32 97.89
N ALA A 263 27.07 -50.74 98.53
CA ALA A 263 26.98 -50.66 100.00
C ALA A 263 26.83 -52.05 100.64
N ASP A 264 25.96 -52.90 100.09
CA ASP A 264 25.75 -54.27 100.56
C ASP A 264 27.03 -55.12 100.38
N ALA A 265 27.69 -55.02 99.23
CA ALA A 265 28.95 -55.71 98.96
C ALA A 265 30.10 -55.21 99.85
N TYR A 266 30.06 -53.98 100.34
CA TYR A 266 30.99 -53.48 101.35
C TYR A 266 30.67 -54.00 102.74
N ALA A 267 29.38 -54.07 103.11
CA ALA A 267 28.91 -54.63 104.37
C ALA A 267 29.28 -56.12 104.51
N GLU A 268 29.09 -56.91 103.45
CA GLU A 268 29.48 -58.33 103.43
C GLU A 268 30.99 -58.52 103.56
N ARG A 269 31.81 -57.69 102.89
CA ARG A 269 33.28 -57.75 103.01
C ARG A 269 33.75 -57.38 104.42
N ALA A 270 33.19 -56.32 105.02
CA ALA A 270 33.51 -55.93 106.39
C ALA A 270 33.20 -57.05 107.39
N HIS A 271 32.03 -57.70 107.24
CA HIS A 271 31.63 -58.82 108.08
C HIS A 271 32.57 -60.03 107.93
N ASN A 272 32.96 -60.38 106.70
CA ASN A 272 33.87 -61.49 106.42
C ASN A 272 35.29 -61.27 106.96
N ASP A 273 35.74 -60.02 107.00
CA ASP A 273 37.05 -59.64 107.54
C ASP A 273 37.07 -59.54 109.09
N GLY A 274 35.95 -59.85 109.75
CA GLY A 274 35.81 -59.82 111.21
C GLY A 274 35.80 -58.41 111.80
N PHE A 275 35.55 -57.39 110.96
CA PHE A 275 35.44 -55.99 111.36
C PHE A 275 33.97 -55.61 111.46
N ASP A 276 33.57 -55.00 112.58
CA ASP A 276 32.24 -54.40 112.69
C ASP A 276 32.31 -52.94 112.20
N PRO A 277 31.81 -52.63 111.00
CA PRO A 277 31.86 -51.27 110.45
C PRO A 277 30.94 -50.30 111.20
N THR A 278 30.06 -50.80 112.08
CA THR A 278 29.21 -49.99 112.95
C THR A 278 29.80 -49.78 114.35
N ALA A 279 30.92 -50.43 114.67
CA ALA A 279 31.69 -50.14 115.88
C ALA A 279 32.35 -48.77 115.72
N VAL A 280 31.58 -47.72 116.02
CA VAL A 280 32.07 -46.35 116.09
C VAL A 280 33.24 -46.33 117.06
N PRO A 281 34.47 -45.99 116.64
CA PRO A 281 35.55 -45.76 117.60
C PRO A 281 35.05 -44.66 118.53
N GLU A 282 34.98 -44.96 119.83
CA GLU A 282 34.45 -44.05 120.86
C GLU A 282 35.12 -42.68 120.66
N ALA A 283 34.37 -41.76 120.06
CA ALA A 283 34.92 -40.52 119.59
C ALA A 283 35.33 -39.74 120.84
N THR A 284 36.64 -39.55 121.00
CA THR A 284 37.16 -38.61 122.00
C THR A 284 36.44 -37.28 121.75
N PRO A 285 35.76 -36.70 122.76
CA PRO A 285 34.94 -35.52 122.53
C PRO A 285 35.84 -34.43 121.95
N LEU A 286 35.53 -34.03 120.71
CA LEU A 286 36.23 -32.95 120.02
C LEU A 286 36.30 -31.74 120.95
N THR A 287 37.49 -31.19 121.09
CA THR A 287 37.72 -29.95 121.84
C THR A 287 36.95 -28.81 121.17
N GLU A 288 36.60 -27.79 121.95
CA GLU A 288 35.74 -26.69 121.49
C GLU A 288 36.36 -25.93 120.30
N GLU A 289 37.70 -25.86 120.23
CA GLU A 289 38.44 -25.35 119.08
C GLU A 289 38.21 -26.18 117.81
N GLN A 290 38.26 -27.52 117.90
CA GLN A 290 38.03 -28.39 116.74
C GLN A 290 36.59 -28.31 116.23
N ARG A 291 35.62 -27.98 117.09
CA ARG A 291 34.24 -27.71 116.64
C ARG A 291 34.11 -26.36 115.94
N SER A 292 34.83 -25.34 116.41
CA SER A 292 34.84 -24.02 115.77
C SER A 292 35.42 -24.11 114.36
N ASP A 293 36.56 -24.78 114.19
CA ASP A 293 37.23 -24.91 112.89
C ASP A 293 36.37 -25.66 111.86
N LEU A 294 35.62 -26.67 112.29
CA LEU A 294 34.68 -27.39 111.42
C LEU A 294 33.45 -26.56 111.06
N HIS A 295 33.00 -25.68 111.97
CA HIS A 295 31.86 -24.80 111.69
C HIS A 295 32.25 -23.72 110.67
N ASP A 296 33.45 -23.14 110.77
CA ASP A 296 33.93 -22.13 109.81
C ASP A 296 34.15 -22.73 108.42
N ALA A 297 34.70 -23.96 108.33
CA ALA A 297 34.84 -24.67 107.06
C ALA A 297 33.49 -25.01 106.39
N ALA A 298 32.44 -25.27 107.17
CA ALA A 298 31.11 -25.57 106.64
C ALA A 298 30.38 -24.32 106.14
N VAL A 299 30.60 -23.16 106.77
CA VAL A 299 30.00 -21.88 106.36
C VAL A 299 30.58 -21.42 105.02
N ASP A 300 31.90 -21.51 104.83
CA ASP A 300 32.55 -21.10 103.57
C ASP A 300 32.06 -21.90 102.36
N TYR A 301 31.81 -23.21 102.52
CA TYR A 301 31.34 -24.06 101.42
C TYR A 301 29.90 -23.71 100.96
N THR A 302 29.07 -23.16 101.84
CA THR A 302 27.69 -22.79 101.49
C THR A 302 27.59 -21.45 100.75
N ILE A 303 28.55 -20.54 100.96
CA ILE A 303 28.54 -19.21 100.34
C ILE A 303 28.90 -19.31 98.85
N ASP A 304 29.88 -20.14 98.49
CA ASP A 304 30.30 -20.33 97.09
C ASP A 304 29.24 -21.04 96.22
N ALA A 305 28.42 -21.93 96.81
CA ALA A 305 27.35 -22.62 96.09
C ALA A 305 26.17 -21.70 95.73
N VAL A 306 25.92 -20.65 96.52
CA VAL A 306 24.83 -19.69 96.27
C VAL A 306 25.21 -18.70 95.16
N ASP A 307 26.49 -18.36 95.02
CA ASP A 307 26.95 -17.39 94.01
C ASP A 307 27.01 -17.98 92.59
N ALA A 308 27.18 -19.30 92.47
CA ALA A 308 27.13 -20.00 91.18
C ALA A 308 25.74 -20.00 90.53
N HIS A 309 24.64 -19.95 91.31
CA HIS A 309 23.28 -19.95 90.77
C HIS A 309 22.79 -18.57 90.27
N ARG A 310 23.50 -17.47 90.57
CA ARG A 310 23.12 -16.12 90.11
C ARG A 310 23.60 -15.76 88.70
N ARG A 311 24.47 -16.59 88.08
CA ARG A 311 24.97 -16.37 86.71
C ARG A 311 24.22 -17.25 85.70
N SER A 312 22.90 -17.07 85.59
CA SER A 312 22.14 -17.58 84.44
C SER A 312 22.20 -16.55 83.30
N PRO A 313 22.59 -16.91 82.07
CA PRO A 313 22.69 -15.96 80.96
C PRO A 313 21.29 -15.54 80.49
N GLY A 314 21.16 -14.23 80.25
CA GLY A 314 19.90 -13.52 80.02
C GLY A 314 19.13 -13.90 78.75
N ASP A 315 17.86 -13.54 78.82
CA ASP A 315 16.86 -13.64 77.76
C ASP A 315 17.32 -12.99 76.44
N PRO A 316 17.00 -13.59 75.28
CA PRO A 316 17.20 -12.93 73.99
C PRO A 316 16.20 -11.78 73.82
N PRO A 317 16.58 -10.70 73.11
CA PRO A 317 15.71 -9.54 72.92
C PRO A 317 14.51 -9.89 72.03
N GLN A 318 13.32 -9.44 72.46
CA GLN A 318 12.10 -9.43 71.66
C GLN A 318 12.32 -8.61 70.38
N ALA A 319 12.14 -9.27 69.24
CA ALA A 319 12.12 -8.62 67.94
C ALA A 319 10.75 -7.96 67.73
N ASP A 320 10.66 -6.68 68.06
CA ASP A 320 9.63 -5.79 67.54
C ASP A 320 9.96 -5.49 66.07
N ASN A 321 9.27 -6.18 65.15
CA ASN A 321 9.22 -5.75 63.75
C ASN A 321 7.77 -5.74 63.26
N ALA A 322 7.20 -4.54 63.35
CA ALA A 322 6.01 -4.11 62.66
C ALA A 322 6.28 -4.09 61.15
N GLY A 323 5.63 -4.99 60.40
CA GLY A 323 5.45 -4.85 58.96
C GLY A 323 4.18 -4.04 58.67
N PRO A 324 4.21 -3.06 57.74
CA PRO A 324 3.01 -2.32 57.37
C PRO A 324 2.10 -3.19 56.50
N ALA A 325 0.81 -3.16 56.84
CA ALA A 325 -0.26 -3.66 56.01
C ALA A 325 -0.35 -2.84 54.72
N ILE A 326 0.08 -3.43 53.60
CA ILE A 326 -0.26 -2.92 52.27
C ILE A 326 -1.63 -3.52 51.93
N GLY A 327 -2.66 -2.71 52.13
CA GLY A 327 -3.92 -2.89 51.43
C GLY A 327 -3.74 -2.45 49.98
N GLU A 328 -4.13 -3.31 49.04
CA GLU A 328 -4.61 -2.85 47.75
C GLU A 328 -5.75 -3.77 47.31
N SER A 329 -6.96 -3.22 47.48
CA SER A 329 -8.13 -3.65 46.75
C SER A 329 -7.99 -3.15 45.32
N ILE A 330 -8.31 -3.99 44.32
CA ILE A 330 -9.08 -3.60 43.13
C ILE A 330 -9.74 -4.85 42.55
N ARG A 331 -11.05 -4.69 42.35
CA ARG A 331 -11.99 -5.54 41.61
C ARG A 331 -11.52 -5.79 40.17
N ALA A 332 -11.84 -6.97 39.62
CA ALA A 332 -12.78 -7.13 38.49
C ALA A 332 -12.46 -8.41 37.71
N THR A 333 -13.10 -9.52 38.10
CA THR A 333 -13.33 -10.65 37.18
C THR A 333 -14.72 -10.47 36.57
N THR A 334 -14.79 -9.74 35.46
CA THR A 334 -15.91 -9.80 34.52
C THR A 334 -15.30 -10.01 33.15
N SER A 335 -15.43 -11.24 32.67
CA SER A 335 -15.20 -11.63 31.28
C SER A 335 -16.41 -11.20 30.48
N PRO A 336 -16.29 -10.39 29.42
CA PRO A 336 -17.30 -10.30 28.39
C PRO A 336 -16.93 -11.18 27.21
N ASP A 337 -17.89 -12.02 26.84
CA ASP A 337 -18.05 -12.56 25.49
C ASP A 337 -17.90 -11.44 24.44
N CYS A 338 -17.25 -11.74 23.31
CA CYS A 338 -17.60 -11.27 21.96
C CYS A 338 -16.53 -11.76 20.96
N ASP A 339 -16.54 -13.05 20.63
CA ASP A 339 -16.02 -13.52 19.34
C ASP A 339 -16.96 -13.00 18.24
N THR A 340 -16.64 -11.83 17.69
CA THR A 340 -17.27 -11.33 16.48
C THR A 340 -16.30 -11.57 15.32
N ALA A 341 -16.57 -12.64 14.58
CA ALA A 341 -15.91 -12.91 13.30
C ALA A 341 -16.20 -11.75 12.31
N PRO A 342 -15.21 -11.31 11.51
CA PRO A 342 -15.46 -10.34 10.46
C PRO A 342 -16.23 -11.00 9.31
N THR A 343 -17.45 -10.52 9.07
CA THR A 343 -18.19 -10.71 7.83
C THR A 343 -17.45 -10.05 6.65
N PRO A 344 -17.47 -10.66 5.45
CA PRO A 344 -16.89 -10.06 4.24
C PRO A 344 -17.76 -8.89 3.73
N PRO A 345 -17.17 -7.88 3.07
CA PRO A 345 -17.96 -6.81 2.45
C PRO A 345 -18.73 -7.34 1.23
N THR A 346 -20.06 -7.30 1.34
CA THR A 346 -20.99 -7.33 0.22
C THR A 346 -20.96 -5.98 -0.51
N THR A 347 -20.21 -5.87 -1.60
CA THR A 347 -20.44 -4.83 -2.60
C THR A 347 -21.59 -5.27 -3.52
N SER A 348 -22.81 -4.97 -3.08
CA SER A 348 -23.97 -4.81 -3.95
C SER A 348 -23.83 -3.47 -4.67
N SER A 349 -23.30 -3.51 -5.90
CA SER A 349 -23.45 -2.42 -6.86
C SER A 349 -24.64 -2.76 -7.74
N ASP A 350 -25.79 -2.34 -7.24
CA ASP A 350 -27.07 -2.25 -7.93
C ASP A 350 -26.92 -1.24 -9.10
N ALA A 351 -26.45 -1.74 -10.25
CA ALA A 351 -26.40 -0.98 -11.50
C ALA A 351 -27.80 -0.93 -12.10
N ALA A 352 -28.60 0.00 -11.59
CA ALA A 352 -29.83 0.45 -12.20
C ALA A 352 -29.57 0.80 -13.68
N ARG A 353 -30.08 -0.04 -14.58
CA ARG A 353 -30.41 0.33 -15.95
C ARG A 353 -31.40 1.50 -15.89
N ARG A 354 -30.92 2.73 -16.10
CA ARG A 354 -31.76 3.86 -16.49
C ARG A 354 -31.50 4.19 -17.95
N ASN A 355 -32.61 4.27 -18.68
CA ASN A 355 -32.75 4.64 -20.08
C ASN A 355 -31.95 5.89 -20.45
N PRO A 356 -31.39 5.97 -21.67
CA PRO A 356 -31.06 7.25 -22.28
C PRO A 356 -32.36 7.91 -22.77
N GLU A 357 -32.73 9.05 -22.19
CA GLU A 357 -33.66 9.98 -22.83
C GLU A 357 -32.99 10.67 -24.04
N PRO A 358 -33.76 11.01 -25.08
CA PRO A 358 -33.24 11.54 -26.33
C PRO A 358 -32.81 13.00 -26.21
N HIS A 359 -31.68 13.32 -26.84
CA HIS A 359 -31.20 14.67 -27.07
C HIS A 359 -32.28 15.55 -27.73
N ALA A 360 -32.72 16.57 -27.00
CA ALA A 360 -33.33 17.77 -27.58
C ALA A 360 -32.27 18.54 -28.37
N GLY A 361 -32.56 18.80 -29.65
CA GLY A 361 -31.72 19.62 -30.51
C GLY A 361 -31.71 21.08 -30.07
N PRO A 362 -30.61 21.82 -30.32
CA PRO A 362 -30.61 23.26 -30.12
C PRO A 362 -31.40 23.94 -31.23
N ASP A 363 -32.40 24.65 -30.72
CA ASP A 363 -33.16 25.78 -31.25
C ASP A 363 -32.39 26.62 -32.28
N ALA A 364 -33.07 26.89 -33.39
CA ALA A 364 -32.61 27.78 -34.43
C ALA A 364 -33.21 29.18 -34.20
N GLY A 365 -32.35 30.19 -34.05
CA GLY A 365 -32.70 31.59 -34.25
C GLY A 365 -31.73 32.56 -33.57
N PRO A 366 -31.72 33.85 -33.98
CA PRO A 366 -32.53 34.49 -35.01
C PRO A 366 -31.96 34.44 -36.44
#